data_AF-X1QDY5-F1
#
_entry.id   AF-X1QDY5-F1
#
_cell.length_a   1.000
_cell.length_b   1.000
_cell.length_c   1.000
_cell.angle_alpha   90.00
_cell.angle_beta   90.00
_cell.angle_gamma   90.00
#
_symmetry.space_group_name_H-M   'P 1'
#
loop_
_entity.id
_entity.type
_entity.pdbx_description
1 polymer ?
#
loop_
_entity_poly.entity_id
_entity_poly.type
_entity_poly.pdbx_seq_one_letter_code
_entity_poly.pdbx_strand_id
1 'polypeptide(L)'
;LAKSFSLIPFAFVYVAQPSIMVIILYYLSVFFMVEMFYKKTLSQKIKKKAALIVLSVTLLIIIVQVFYPADNLKVNFINVGEGDCILIEAPNKINILIDGGGTPQSDFDVGSKIVIPYLRRKGINEIDLLILTHPHLDHLEGLLPVLKEFKVDMVLDSGLNCDSSEYKEFISLIIKKGIPYHKAKAGDNFIFSNNLEIFLLNPLYDSDFYCESDFNNASIVVKLFYKNTDFSFLPEI
;
A
#
# COMPACT_ATOMS: atom_id res chain seq x y z
N LEU A 1 -13.49 -6.37 26.01
CA LEU A 1 -12.88 -7.68 25.66
C LEU A 1 -12.16 -7.63 24.32
N ALA A 2 -12.82 -7.53 23.16
CA ALA A 2 -12.13 -7.49 21.85
C ALA A 2 -11.09 -6.34 21.70
N LYS A 3 -11.45 -5.10 22.08
CA LYS A 3 -10.52 -3.95 22.12
C LYS A 3 -9.31 -4.15 23.05
N SER A 4 -9.44 -4.98 24.07
CA SER A 4 -8.33 -5.24 25.01
C SER A 4 -7.34 -6.23 24.42
N PHE A 5 -7.80 -7.19 23.61
CA PHE A 5 -6.94 -8.15 22.92
C PHE A 5 -6.23 -7.54 21.71
N SER A 6 -6.84 -6.56 21.02
CA SER A 6 -6.19 -5.87 19.89
C SER A 6 -4.99 -5.00 20.29
N LEU A 7 -4.82 -4.72 21.59
CA LEU A 7 -3.70 -3.91 22.11
C LEU A 7 -2.45 -4.74 22.43
N ILE A 8 -2.53 -6.07 22.37
CA ILE A 8 -1.38 -6.94 22.61
C ILE A 8 -0.44 -6.82 21.39
N PRO A 9 0.88 -6.63 21.58
CA PRO A 9 1.84 -6.68 20.48
C PRO A 9 1.66 -7.95 19.65
N PHE A 10 1.58 -7.82 18.33
CA PHE A 10 1.34 -8.94 17.40
C PHE A 10 -0.02 -9.64 17.58
N ALA A 11 -1.03 -8.99 18.17
CA ALA A 11 -2.41 -9.50 18.21
C ALA A 11 -2.94 -9.84 16.81
N PHE A 12 -2.45 -9.13 15.80
CA PHE A 12 -2.63 -9.46 14.39
C PHE A 12 -1.36 -9.09 13.62
N VAL A 13 -1.13 -9.78 12.52
CA VAL A 13 -0.13 -9.42 11.50
C VAL A 13 -0.84 -9.52 10.17
N TYR A 14 -0.80 -8.45 9.38
CA TYR A 14 -1.33 -8.52 8.02
C TYR A 14 -0.30 -9.18 7.12
N VAL A 15 -0.68 -10.36 6.63
CA VAL A 15 0.07 -11.10 5.62
C VAL A 15 -0.61 -10.92 4.27
N ALA A 16 0.18 -10.94 3.20
CA ALA A 16 -0.36 -10.91 1.85
C ALA A 16 -1.33 -12.08 1.64
N GLN A 17 -2.36 -11.86 0.82
CA GLN A 17 -3.30 -12.93 0.48
C GLN A 17 -2.55 -14.10 -0.18
N PRO A 18 -2.69 -15.33 0.35
CA PRO A 18 -2.09 -16.51 -0.27
C PRO A 18 -2.60 -16.70 -1.69
N SER A 19 -1.71 -17.14 -2.59
CA SER A 19 -2.10 -17.52 -3.94
C SER A 19 -3.17 -18.61 -3.91
N ILE A 20 -4.09 -18.59 -4.90
CA ILE A 20 -5.12 -19.64 -5.06
C ILE A 20 -4.47 -21.02 -5.09
N MET A 21 -3.31 -21.15 -5.74
CA MET A 21 -2.56 -22.40 -5.79
C MET A 21 -2.14 -22.89 -4.40
N VAL A 22 -1.65 -22.01 -3.51
CA VAL A 22 -1.34 -22.40 -2.13
C VAL A 22 -2.57 -22.79 -1.35
N ILE A 23 -3.69 -22.10 -1.55
CA ILE A 23 -4.96 -22.47 -0.92
C ILE A 23 -5.38 -23.89 -1.36
N ILE A 24 -5.31 -24.18 -2.66
CA ILE A 24 -5.61 -25.51 -3.20
C ILE A 24 -4.66 -26.56 -2.64
N LEU A 25 -3.35 -26.32 -2.67
CA LEU A 25 -2.34 -27.25 -2.14
C LEU A 25 -2.54 -27.50 -0.64
N TYR A 26 -2.88 -26.47 0.12
CA TYR A 26 -3.21 -26.59 1.53
C TYR A 26 -4.41 -27.52 1.74
N TYR A 27 -5.54 -27.28 1.05
CA TYR A 27 -6.72 -28.13 1.21
C TYR A 27 -6.51 -29.57 0.71
N LEU A 28 -5.78 -29.77 -0.38
CA LEU A 28 -5.38 -31.11 -0.83
C LEU A 28 -4.52 -31.81 0.22
N SER A 29 -3.55 -31.10 0.82
CA SER A 29 -2.68 -31.66 1.85
C SER A 29 -3.49 -32.11 3.08
N VAL A 30 -4.47 -31.31 3.50
CA VAL A 30 -5.39 -31.64 4.60
C VAL A 30 -6.26 -32.84 4.22
N PHE A 31 -6.83 -32.86 3.01
CA PHE A 31 -7.64 -33.97 2.52
C PHE A 31 -6.88 -35.31 2.53
N PHE A 32 -5.68 -35.34 1.94
CA PHE A 32 -4.84 -36.54 1.92
C PHE A 32 -4.41 -36.97 3.32
N MET A 33 -4.13 -36.02 4.22
CA MET A 33 -3.84 -36.35 5.62
C MET A 33 -5.03 -37.05 6.28
N VAL A 34 -6.24 -36.49 6.16
CA VAL A 34 -7.45 -37.09 6.74
C VAL A 34 -7.69 -38.49 6.17
N GLU A 35 -7.60 -38.65 4.84
CA GLU A 35 -7.78 -39.93 4.18
C GLU A 35 -6.74 -40.98 4.63
N MET A 36 -5.47 -40.57 4.75
CA MET A 36 -4.37 -41.40 5.24
C MET A 36 -4.62 -41.86 6.68
N PHE A 37 -5.10 -41.00 7.57
CA PHE A 37 -5.39 -41.37 8.95
C PHE A 37 -6.62 -42.28 9.06
N TYR A 38 -7.62 -42.08 8.19
CA TYR A 38 -8.82 -42.92 8.12
C TYR A 38 -8.51 -44.36 7.63
N LYS A 39 -7.74 -44.51 6.55
CA LYS A 39 -7.41 -45.83 5.98
C LYS A 39 -6.43 -46.61 6.87
N LYS A 40 -6.75 -47.86 7.26
CA LYS A 40 -5.86 -48.71 8.08
C LYS A 40 -4.65 -49.31 7.33
N THR A 41 -4.41 -48.89 6.09
CA THR A 41 -3.37 -49.44 5.20
C THR A 41 -1.94 -49.24 5.71
N LEU A 42 -1.65 -48.09 6.32
CA LEU A 42 -0.30 -47.75 6.82
C LEU A 42 -0.17 -47.91 8.34
N SER A 43 1.03 -48.24 8.81
CA SER A 43 1.32 -48.23 10.25
C SER A 43 1.29 -46.81 10.82
N GLN A 44 0.89 -46.66 12.09
CA GLN A 44 0.77 -45.34 12.74
C GLN A 44 2.10 -44.57 12.79
N LYS A 45 3.24 -45.27 12.88
CA LYS A 45 4.57 -44.63 12.85
C LYS A 45 4.84 -43.95 11.50
N ILE A 46 4.46 -44.60 10.39
CA ILE A 46 4.66 -44.05 9.05
C ILE A 46 3.72 -42.87 8.80
N LYS A 47 2.43 -42.98 9.19
CA LYS A 47 1.45 -41.89 9.05
C LYS A 47 1.89 -40.61 9.73
N LYS A 48 2.38 -40.70 10.98
CA LYS A 48 2.86 -39.52 11.73
C LYS A 48 4.06 -38.86 11.06
N LYS A 49 5.02 -39.65 10.56
CA LYS A 49 6.18 -39.12 9.82
C LYS A 49 5.74 -38.44 8.52
N ALA A 50 4.84 -39.06 7.76
CA ALA A 50 4.32 -38.48 6.52
C ALA A 50 3.57 -37.16 6.78
N ALA A 51 2.71 -37.12 7.80
CA ALA A 51 2.01 -35.90 8.19
C ALA A 51 2.96 -34.77 8.59
N LEU A 52 4.01 -35.08 9.36
CA LEU A 52 5.03 -34.10 9.75
C LEU A 52 5.76 -33.53 8.52
N ILE A 53 6.11 -34.39 7.54
CA ILE A 53 6.75 -33.97 6.29
C ILE A 53 5.82 -33.06 5.51
N VAL A 54 4.55 -33.45 5.33
CA VAL A 54 3.55 -32.64 4.61
C VAL A 54 3.36 -31.28 5.28
N LEU A 55 3.17 -31.22 6.60
CA LEU A 55 3.07 -29.94 7.31
C LEU A 55 4.33 -29.08 7.14
N SER A 56 5.51 -29.69 7.23
CA SER A 56 6.78 -28.97 7.10
C SER A 56 6.97 -28.40 5.69
N VAL A 57 6.60 -29.17 4.65
CA VAL A 57 6.67 -28.73 3.25
C VAL A 57 5.64 -27.62 2.97
N THR A 58 4.40 -27.77 3.43
CA THR A 58 3.38 -26.74 3.29
C THR A 58 3.79 -25.44 3.99
N LEU A 59 4.33 -25.54 5.21
CA LEU A 59 4.86 -24.40 5.95
C LEU A 59 6.03 -23.74 5.20
N LEU A 60 6.95 -24.54 4.66
CA LEU A 60 8.07 -24.04 3.86
C LEU A 60 7.59 -23.30 2.61
N ILE A 61 6.60 -23.83 1.88
CA ILE A 61 6.01 -23.17 0.70
C ILE A 61 5.40 -21.81 1.09
N ILE A 62 4.69 -21.74 2.22
CA ILE A 62 4.12 -20.49 2.72
C ILE A 62 5.24 -19.50 3.07
N ILE A 63 6.26 -19.94 3.80
CA ILE A 63 7.42 -19.10 4.13
C ILE A 63 8.08 -18.57 2.85
N VAL A 64 8.37 -19.44 1.87
CA VAL A 64 8.98 -19.02 0.61
C VAL A 64 8.09 -18.02 -0.12
N GLN A 65 6.77 -18.24 -0.24
CA GLN A 65 5.92 -17.26 -0.93
C GLN A 65 5.77 -15.92 -0.20
N VAL A 66 5.83 -15.92 1.14
CA VAL A 66 5.75 -14.71 1.95
C VAL A 66 7.05 -13.90 1.92
N PHE A 67 8.19 -14.60 1.87
CA PHE A 67 9.51 -13.98 2.00
C PHE A 67 10.31 -13.87 0.70
N TYR A 68 9.89 -14.54 -0.38
CA TYR A 68 10.52 -14.38 -1.69
C TYR A 68 9.95 -13.11 -2.35
N PRO A 69 10.72 -12.01 -2.41
CA PRO A 69 10.23 -10.76 -2.96
C PRO A 69 9.91 -10.96 -4.45
N ALA A 70 8.81 -10.37 -4.91
CA ALA A 70 8.63 -10.18 -6.33
C ALA A 70 9.60 -9.09 -6.79
N ASP A 71 10.56 -9.43 -7.65
CA ASP A 71 11.57 -8.48 -8.19
C ASP A 71 11.00 -7.52 -9.27
N ASN A 72 9.69 -7.51 -9.43
CA ASN A 72 9.02 -6.74 -10.48
C ASN A 72 8.33 -5.54 -9.87
N LEU A 73 8.56 -4.37 -10.48
CA LEU A 73 7.76 -3.19 -10.27
C LEU A 73 6.31 -3.47 -10.71
N LYS A 74 5.34 -3.11 -9.87
CA LYS A 74 3.92 -3.13 -10.21
C LYS A 74 3.35 -1.74 -9.98
N VAL A 75 2.63 -1.24 -10.97
CA VAL A 75 1.86 -0.01 -10.87
C VAL A 75 0.40 -0.42 -10.87
N ASN A 76 -0.32 -0.15 -9.79
CA ASN A 76 -1.71 -0.52 -9.61
C ASN A 76 -2.56 0.75 -9.53
N PHE A 77 -3.46 0.92 -10.49
CA PHE A 77 -4.50 1.95 -10.44
C PHE A 77 -5.69 1.38 -9.66
N ILE A 78 -5.94 1.91 -8.48
CA ILE A 78 -6.99 1.45 -7.59
C ILE A 78 -8.27 2.19 -7.95
N ASN A 79 -9.33 1.46 -8.28
CA ASN A 79 -10.62 2.07 -8.55
C ASN A 79 -11.25 2.58 -7.25
N VAL A 80 -11.21 3.90 -7.07
CA VAL A 80 -11.68 4.64 -5.89
C VAL A 80 -12.96 5.43 -6.15
N GLY A 81 -13.48 5.41 -7.37
CA GLY A 81 -14.66 6.19 -7.77
C GLY A 81 -14.25 7.49 -8.46
N GLU A 82 -13.95 8.53 -7.68
CA GLU A 82 -13.55 9.87 -8.15
C GLU A 82 -12.09 10.16 -7.78
N GLY A 83 -11.40 10.90 -8.65
CA GLY A 83 -9.97 11.19 -8.58
C GLY A 83 -9.06 9.97 -8.76
N ASP A 84 -7.81 10.12 -8.31
CA ASP A 84 -6.74 9.14 -8.51
C ASP A 84 -6.35 8.39 -7.23
N CYS A 85 -5.96 7.13 -7.39
CA CYS A 85 -5.28 6.36 -6.35
C CYS A 85 -4.35 5.32 -6.98
N ILE A 86 -3.05 5.57 -6.91
CA ILE A 86 -2.03 4.77 -7.60
C ILE A 86 -1.06 4.20 -6.57
N LEU A 87 -0.99 2.87 -6.53
CA LEU A 87 -0.02 2.14 -5.71
C LEU A 87 1.10 1.59 -6.58
N ILE A 88 2.32 2.06 -6.32
CA ILE A 88 3.54 1.52 -6.90
C ILE A 88 4.17 0.56 -5.87
N GLU A 89 4.21 -0.72 -6.20
CA GLU A 89 4.92 -1.76 -5.44
C GLU A 89 6.24 -2.04 -6.15
N ALA A 90 7.36 -1.73 -5.52
CA ALA A 90 8.70 -1.95 -6.06
C ALA A 90 9.43 -3.07 -5.29
N PRO A 91 10.57 -3.57 -5.84
CA PRO A 91 11.42 -4.51 -5.11
C PRO A 91 11.82 -4.01 -3.71
N ASN A 92 12.27 -4.93 -2.85
CA ASN A 92 12.60 -4.64 -1.45
C ASN A 92 11.43 -4.13 -0.60
N LYS A 93 10.18 -4.38 -1.04
CA LYS A 93 8.95 -3.97 -0.37
C LYS A 93 8.77 -2.46 -0.27
N ILE A 94 9.37 -1.70 -1.18
CA ILE A 94 9.13 -0.27 -1.30
C ILE A 94 7.72 -0.06 -1.85
N ASN A 95 6.88 0.67 -1.12
CA ASN A 95 5.50 0.98 -1.48
C ASN A 95 5.33 2.50 -1.55
N ILE A 96 4.94 2.99 -2.73
CA ILE A 96 4.65 4.40 -2.97
C ILE A 96 3.16 4.52 -3.27
N LEU A 97 2.45 5.38 -2.54
CA LEU A 97 1.04 5.67 -2.77
C LEU A 97 0.90 7.11 -3.28
N ILE A 98 0.32 7.28 -4.46
CA ILE A 98 0.00 8.58 -5.05
C ILE A 98 -1.51 8.73 -5.00
N ASP A 99 -1.98 9.72 -4.25
CA ASP A 99 -3.38 10.02 -3.98
C ASP A 99 -4.20 8.87 -3.37
N GLY A 100 -5.35 9.22 -2.80
CA GLY A 100 -6.23 8.31 -2.07
C GLY A 100 -7.61 8.14 -2.69
N GLY A 101 -7.94 8.89 -3.74
CA GLY A 101 -9.31 9.06 -4.18
C GLY A 101 -10.15 9.87 -3.19
N GLY A 102 -11.40 10.10 -3.58
CA GLY A 102 -12.44 10.64 -2.71
C GLY A 102 -13.82 10.36 -3.24
N THR A 103 -14.83 10.65 -2.43
CA THR A 103 -16.22 10.74 -2.87
C THR A 103 -16.83 12.04 -2.33
N PRO A 104 -16.44 13.22 -2.83
CA PRO A 104 -16.86 14.52 -2.28
C PRO A 104 -18.38 14.72 -2.23
N GLN A 105 -19.13 13.95 -3.01
CA GLN A 105 -20.58 14.01 -3.13
C GLN A 105 -21.31 12.94 -2.30
N SER A 106 -20.62 12.16 -1.45
CA SER A 106 -21.23 11.10 -0.65
C SER A 106 -20.52 10.86 0.70
N ASP A 107 -21.20 10.23 1.65
CA ASP A 107 -20.60 9.83 2.95
C ASP A 107 -19.75 8.53 2.85
N PHE A 108 -19.34 8.13 1.64
CA PHE A 108 -18.60 6.88 1.45
C PHE A 108 -17.11 7.07 1.76
N ASP A 109 -16.68 6.56 2.92
CA ASP A 109 -15.27 6.59 3.29
C ASP A 109 -14.41 5.67 2.38
N VAL A 110 -13.89 6.24 1.29
CA VAL A 110 -13.10 5.54 0.28
C VAL A 110 -11.81 4.96 0.86
N GLY A 111 -11.18 5.67 1.80
CA GLY A 111 -9.94 5.24 2.43
C GLY A 111 -10.15 3.96 3.23
N SER A 112 -11.14 3.96 4.14
CA SER A 112 -11.44 2.81 5.00
C SER A 112 -12.07 1.64 4.24
N LYS A 113 -12.82 1.90 3.16
CA LYS A 113 -13.59 0.87 2.44
C LYS A 113 -12.87 0.29 1.23
N ILE A 114 -11.98 1.04 0.59
CA ILE A 114 -11.28 0.62 -0.64
C ILE A 114 -9.78 0.58 -0.43
N VAL A 115 -9.16 1.72 -0.11
CA VAL A 115 -7.68 1.86 -0.11
C VAL A 115 -7.05 0.96 0.94
N ILE A 116 -7.49 1.06 2.21
CA ILE A 116 -6.95 0.26 3.31
C ILE A 116 -7.13 -1.25 3.05
N PRO A 117 -8.33 -1.77 2.71
CA PRO A 117 -8.50 -3.18 2.39
C PRO A 117 -7.63 -3.64 1.21
N TYR A 118 -7.45 -2.79 0.20
CA TYR A 118 -6.58 -3.09 -0.94
C TYR A 118 -5.12 -3.26 -0.49
N LEU A 119 -4.57 -2.29 0.25
CA LEU A 119 -3.20 -2.32 0.76
C LEU A 119 -2.97 -3.53 1.68
N ARG A 120 -3.90 -3.81 2.59
CA ARG A 120 -3.81 -4.98 3.49
C ARG A 120 -3.84 -6.29 2.72
N ARG A 121 -4.65 -6.42 1.67
CA ARG A 121 -4.70 -7.61 0.82
C ARG A 121 -3.36 -7.87 0.11
N LYS A 122 -2.63 -6.80 -0.23
CA LYS A 122 -1.26 -6.86 -0.77
C LYS A 122 -0.20 -7.17 0.29
N GLY A 123 -0.56 -7.25 1.57
CA GLY A 123 0.38 -7.48 2.67
C GLY A 123 1.22 -6.25 3.02
N ILE A 124 0.77 -5.07 2.57
CA ILE A 124 1.44 -3.80 2.85
C ILE A 124 1.13 -3.39 4.28
N ASN A 125 2.17 -2.99 5.00
CA ASN A 125 2.09 -2.52 6.37
C ASN A 125 2.72 -1.13 6.56
N GLU A 126 3.47 -0.69 5.55
CA GLU A 126 4.29 0.51 5.54
C GLU A 126 4.24 1.12 4.14
N ILE A 127 4.18 2.45 4.08
CA ILE A 127 4.24 3.24 2.86
C ILE A 127 5.51 4.09 2.97
N ASP A 128 6.49 3.81 2.12
CA ASP A 128 7.78 4.50 2.09
C ASP A 128 7.60 5.97 1.68
N LEU A 129 6.69 6.22 0.74
CA LEU A 129 6.39 7.54 0.21
C LEU A 129 4.90 7.67 -0.10
N LEU A 130 4.25 8.63 0.54
CA LEU A 130 2.87 9.04 0.23
C LEU A 130 2.92 10.38 -0.48
N ILE A 131 2.32 10.48 -1.66
CA ILE A 131 2.29 11.68 -2.48
C ILE A 131 0.83 12.15 -2.57
N LEU A 132 0.55 13.35 -2.10
CA LEU A 132 -0.67 14.08 -2.39
C LEU A 132 -0.37 15.05 -3.52
N THR A 133 -1.00 14.85 -4.68
CA THR A 133 -0.70 15.64 -5.87
C THR A 133 -1.19 17.07 -5.73
N HIS A 134 -2.41 17.26 -5.26
CA HIS A 134 -3.03 18.53 -4.92
C HIS A 134 -4.17 18.32 -3.90
N PRO A 135 -4.64 19.36 -3.19
CA PRO A 135 -5.45 19.18 -1.99
C PRO A 135 -6.96 19.01 -2.25
N HIS A 136 -7.39 18.74 -3.48
CA HIS A 136 -8.81 18.44 -3.73
C HIS A 136 -9.25 17.14 -3.05
N LEU A 137 -10.53 17.10 -2.67
CA LEU A 137 -11.08 16.02 -1.85
C LEU A 137 -11.05 14.67 -2.56
N ASP A 138 -11.27 14.65 -3.87
CA ASP A 138 -11.18 13.47 -4.73
C ASP A 138 -9.75 12.91 -4.86
N HIS A 139 -8.74 13.59 -4.33
CA HIS A 139 -7.37 13.06 -4.21
C HIS A 139 -6.97 12.82 -2.75
N LEU A 140 -7.45 13.67 -1.84
CA LEU A 140 -7.02 13.72 -0.44
C LEU A 140 -7.79 12.78 0.50
N GLU A 141 -9.10 12.62 0.30
CA GLU A 141 -10.01 12.06 1.30
C GLU A 141 -9.58 10.65 1.73
N GLY A 142 -9.26 9.79 0.76
CA GLY A 142 -8.82 8.42 1.02
C GLY A 142 -7.48 8.30 1.75
N LEU A 143 -6.67 9.37 1.78
CA LEU A 143 -5.39 9.38 2.49
C LEU A 143 -5.57 9.59 4.00
N LEU A 144 -6.67 10.19 4.47
CA LEU A 144 -6.89 10.44 5.90
C LEU A 144 -6.95 9.14 6.72
N PRO A 145 -7.73 8.10 6.33
CA PRO A 145 -7.69 6.81 7.01
C PRO A 145 -6.34 6.10 6.85
N VAL A 146 -5.70 6.21 5.68
CA VAL A 146 -4.38 5.61 5.43
C VAL A 146 -3.34 6.16 6.40
N LEU A 147 -3.27 7.48 6.54
CA LEU A 147 -2.39 8.15 7.50
C LEU A 147 -2.71 7.77 8.95
N LYS A 148 -3.94 7.35 9.28
CA LYS A 148 -4.29 6.87 10.63
C LYS A 148 -3.79 5.44 10.88
N GLU A 149 -3.92 4.55 9.89
CA GLU A 149 -3.76 3.10 10.04
C GLU A 149 -2.40 2.53 9.59
N PHE A 150 -1.66 3.26 8.75
CA PHE A 150 -0.36 2.83 8.22
C PHE A 150 0.80 3.62 8.82
N LYS A 151 1.98 2.97 8.85
CA LYS A 151 3.26 3.67 8.98
C LYS A 151 3.56 4.31 7.64
N VAL A 152 3.84 5.60 7.65
CA VAL A 152 4.24 6.37 6.46
C VAL A 152 5.57 7.02 6.78
N ASP A 153 6.57 6.78 5.92
CA ASP A 153 7.95 7.20 6.20
C ASP A 153 8.23 8.62 5.70
N MET A 154 7.52 9.06 4.65
CA MET A 154 7.57 10.42 4.16
C MET A 154 6.28 10.78 3.42
N VAL A 155 5.86 12.04 3.55
CA VAL A 155 4.78 12.64 2.76
C VAL A 155 5.35 13.72 1.84
N LEU A 156 4.97 13.64 0.57
CA LEU A 156 5.11 14.69 -0.43
C LEU A 156 3.76 15.34 -0.68
N ASP A 157 3.77 16.66 -0.75
CA ASP A 157 2.58 17.49 -0.99
C ASP A 157 3.00 18.70 -1.82
N SER A 158 2.16 19.16 -2.75
CA SER A 158 2.41 20.40 -3.51
C SER A 158 2.47 21.62 -2.59
N GLY A 159 1.95 21.49 -1.37
CA GLY A 159 2.03 22.50 -0.31
C GLY A 159 1.18 23.73 -0.61
N LEU A 160 0.16 23.55 -1.45
CA LEU A 160 -0.85 24.53 -1.79
C LEU A 160 -1.62 24.96 -0.53
N ASN A 161 -1.84 26.26 -0.40
CA ASN A 161 -2.61 26.80 0.73
C ASN A 161 -4.09 26.48 0.50
N CYS A 162 -4.60 25.44 1.14
CA CYS A 162 -6.01 25.05 1.09
C CYS A 162 -6.67 25.20 2.47
N ASP A 163 -7.77 25.95 2.54
CA ASP A 163 -8.47 26.23 3.81
C ASP A 163 -9.55 25.18 4.18
N SER A 164 -9.54 24.01 3.55
CA SER A 164 -10.50 22.93 3.82
C SER A 164 -10.26 22.26 5.18
N SER A 165 -11.32 21.69 5.76
CA SER A 165 -11.23 20.92 7.02
C SER A 165 -10.34 19.69 6.86
N GLU A 166 -10.42 19.04 5.71
CA GLU A 166 -9.77 17.77 5.39
C GLU A 166 -8.27 17.98 5.20
N TYR A 167 -7.86 19.05 4.52
CA TYR A 167 -6.44 19.39 4.37
C TYR A 167 -5.81 19.77 5.72
N LYS A 168 -6.54 20.52 6.55
CA LYS A 168 -6.11 20.79 7.94
C LYS A 168 -5.97 19.50 8.76
N GLU A 169 -6.89 18.56 8.61
CA GLU A 169 -6.80 17.25 9.26
C GLU A 169 -5.57 16.48 8.76
N PHE A 170 -5.33 16.44 7.45
CA PHE A 170 -4.18 15.80 6.82
C PHE A 170 -2.85 16.29 7.40
N ILE A 171 -2.63 17.62 7.39
CA ILE A 171 -1.44 18.24 7.98
C ILE A 171 -1.36 17.94 9.48
N SER A 172 -2.48 17.98 10.21
CA SER A 172 -2.49 17.68 11.64
C SER A 172 -2.06 16.24 11.95
N LEU A 173 -2.45 15.26 11.12
CA LEU A 173 -2.08 13.86 11.27
C LEU A 173 -0.58 13.65 11.04
N ILE A 174 -0.03 14.31 10.01
CA ILE A 174 1.40 14.29 9.68
C ILE A 174 2.23 14.82 10.86
N ILE A 175 1.87 16.01 11.37
CA ILE A 175 2.55 16.63 12.51
C ILE A 175 2.42 15.75 13.77
N LYS A 176 1.21 15.28 14.07
CA LYS A 176 0.94 14.45 15.26
C LYS A 176 1.72 13.14 15.26
N LYS A 177 1.90 12.53 14.09
CA LYS A 177 2.67 11.30 13.92
C LYS A 177 4.17 11.54 13.75
N GLY A 178 4.61 12.79 13.59
CA GLY A 178 6.01 13.13 13.35
C GLY A 178 6.52 12.60 12.01
N ILE A 179 5.65 12.53 11.00
CA ILE A 179 6.02 12.02 9.67
C ILE A 179 6.81 13.13 8.95
N PRO A 180 7.99 12.84 8.39
CA PRO A 180 8.70 13.76 7.50
C PRO A 180 7.79 14.27 6.39
N TYR A 181 7.70 15.60 6.29
CA TYR A 181 6.89 16.29 5.29
C TYR A 181 7.81 17.08 4.36
N HIS A 182 7.63 16.93 3.06
CA HIS A 182 8.38 17.64 2.05
C HIS A 182 7.43 18.31 1.06
N LYS A 183 7.59 19.62 0.90
CA LYS A 183 6.87 20.39 -0.10
C LYS A 183 7.52 20.16 -1.45
N ALA A 184 6.80 19.51 -2.35
CA ALA A 184 7.29 19.13 -3.66
C ALA A 184 7.59 20.35 -4.53
N LYS A 185 8.66 20.24 -5.32
CA LYS A 185 9.01 21.18 -6.38
C LYS A 185 9.62 20.45 -7.57
N ALA A 186 9.50 21.04 -8.74
CA ALA A 186 10.14 20.55 -9.94
C ALA A 186 11.66 20.43 -9.75
N GLY A 187 12.22 19.31 -10.19
CA GLY A 187 13.63 18.99 -10.02
C GLY A 187 13.97 18.22 -8.75
N ASP A 188 13.02 18.05 -7.81
CA ASP A 188 13.21 17.14 -6.69
C ASP A 188 13.40 15.70 -7.20
N ASN A 189 14.31 14.97 -6.56
CA ASN A 189 14.66 13.63 -6.94
C ASN A 189 14.81 12.73 -5.72
N PHE A 190 14.05 11.64 -5.69
CA PHE A 190 14.04 10.64 -4.63
C PHE A 190 14.54 9.31 -5.20
N ILE A 191 15.72 8.91 -4.76
CA ILE A 191 16.38 7.68 -5.19
C ILE A 191 16.14 6.60 -4.15
N PHE A 192 15.63 5.47 -4.63
CA PHE A 192 15.38 4.27 -3.85
C PHE A 192 16.32 3.14 -4.31
N SER A 193 16.31 2.03 -3.56
CA SER A 193 17.09 0.85 -3.94
C SER A 193 16.64 0.24 -5.27
N ASN A 194 17.50 -0.57 -5.90
CA ASN A 194 17.22 -1.32 -7.14
C ASN A 194 16.93 -0.45 -8.39
N ASN A 195 17.63 0.69 -8.53
CA ASN A 195 17.48 1.62 -9.64
C ASN A 195 16.05 2.14 -9.80
N LEU A 196 15.38 2.38 -8.67
CA LEU A 196 14.07 3.02 -8.59
C LEU A 196 14.29 4.50 -8.26
N GLU A 197 13.75 5.39 -9.09
CA GLU A 197 13.89 6.84 -8.93
C GLU A 197 12.55 7.52 -9.17
N ILE A 198 12.22 8.49 -8.33
CA ILE A 198 11.06 9.37 -8.46
C ILE A 198 11.58 10.78 -8.68
N PHE A 199 11.35 11.32 -9.88
CA PHE A 199 11.72 12.66 -10.26
C PHE A 199 10.47 13.52 -10.44
N LEU A 200 10.44 14.70 -9.84
CA LEU A 200 9.27 15.58 -9.91
C LEU A 200 9.43 16.61 -11.04
N LEU A 201 8.43 16.70 -11.90
CA LEU A 201 8.41 17.66 -13.03
C LEU A 201 7.62 18.94 -12.71
N ASN A 202 6.74 18.90 -11.71
CA ASN A 202 5.85 19.99 -11.27
C ASN A 202 5.58 19.81 -9.76
N PRO A 203 5.28 20.85 -8.97
CA PRO A 203 5.05 22.27 -9.32
C PRO A 203 6.32 23.05 -9.72
N LEU A 204 6.21 23.95 -10.71
CA LEU A 204 7.32 24.82 -11.17
C LEU A 204 7.55 26.04 -10.28
N TYR A 205 6.51 26.52 -9.59
CA TYR A 205 6.56 27.70 -8.72
C TYR A 205 6.28 27.31 -7.27
N ASP A 206 6.68 28.17 -6.32
CA ASP A 206 6.29 27.99 -4.92
C ASP A 206 4.77 28.09 -4.76
N SER A 207 4.21 27.37 -3.79
CA SER A 207 2.75 27.32 -3.62
C SER A 207 2.06 28.67 -3.40
N ASP A 208 2.78 29.68 -2.89
CA ASP A 208 2.24 31.03 -2.66
C ASP A 208 1.88 31.76 -3.97
N PHE A 209 2.33 31.25 -5.12
CA PHE A 209 2.02 31.79 -6.44
C PHE A 209 0.75 31.19 -7.07
N TYR A 210 0.14 30.21 -6.43
CA TYR A 210 -1.05 29.53 -6.95
C TYR A 210 -2.29 29.90 -6.11
N CYS A 211 -3.38 30.18 -6.81
CA CYS A 211 -4.71 30.31 -6.19
C CYS A 211 -5.43 28.95 -6.23
N GLU A 212 -6.55 28.82 -5.52
CA GLU A 212 -7.36 27.58 -5.52
C GLU A 212 -7.76 27.14 -6.94
N SER A 213 -8.05 28.08 -7.83
CA SER A 213 -8.35 27.78 -9.24
C SER A 213 -7.20 27.12 -10.02
N ASP A 214 -5.98 27.18 -9.50
CA ASP A 214 -4.78 26.67 -10.14
C ASP A 214 -4.28 25.35 -9.52
N PHE A 215 -5.01 24.77 -8.55
CA PHE A 215 -4.55 23.58 -7.85
C PHE A 215 -4.21 22.42 -8.80
N ASN A 216 -5.04 22.21 -9.82
CA ASN A 216 -4.79 21.23 -10.88
C ASN A 216 -3.50 21.54 -11.66
N ASN A 217 -3.26 22.81 -12.00
CA ASN A 217 -2.03 23.25 -12.69
C ASN A 217 -0.77 23.10 -11.81
N ALA A 218 -0.95 23.07 -10.49
CA ALA A 218 0.10 22.92 -9.50
C ALA A 218 0.25 21.48 -8.98
N SER A 219 -0.48 20.52 -9.56
CA SER A 219 -0.39 19.10 -9.24
C SER A 219 1.05 18.59 -9.32
N ILE A 220 1.45 17.76 -8.36
CA ILE A 220 2.73 17.05 -8.44
C ILE A 220 2.73 16.14 -9.66
N VAL A 221 3.68 16.37 -10.57
CA VAL A 221 3.93 15.46 -11.70
C VAL A 221 5.07 14.55 -11.36
N VAL A 222 4.80 13.25 -11.34
CA VAL A 222 5.78 12.23 -10.96
C VAL A 222 6.30 11.53 -12.20
N LYS A 223 7.61 11.56 -12.41
CA LYS A 223 8.31 10.70 -13.36
C LYS A 223 9.05 9.60 -12.60
N LEU A 224 8.60 8.37 -12.80
CA LEU A 224 9.15 7.17 -12.21
C LEU A 224 10.13 6.51 -13.18
N PHE A 225 11.38 6.31 -12.76
CA PHE A 225 12.34 5.49 -13.49
C PHE A 225 12.58 4.18 -12.75
N TYR A 226 12.53 3.07 -13.49
CA TYR A 226 12.91 1.77 -12.98
C TYR A 226 13.66 0.97 -14.03
N LYS A 227 14.94 0.71 -13.79
CA LYS A 227 15.85 0.05 -14.75
C LYS A 227 15.87 0.80 -16.10
N ASN A 228 15.32 0.20 -17.15
CA ASN A 228 15.31 0.75 -18.51
C ASN A 228 13.92 1.25 -18.93
N THR A 229 13.00 1.43 -17.99
CA THR A 229 11.64 1.86 -18.25
C THR A 229 11.31 3.08 -17.40
N ASP A 230 10.63 4.05 -18.00
CA ASP A 230 10.08 5.21 -17.32
C ASP A 230 8.56 5.29 -17.46
N PHE A 231 7.90 5.79 -16.42
CA PHE A 231 6.47 6.08 -16.36
C PHE A 231 6.28 7.53 -15.93
N SER A 232 5.28 8.21 -16.48
CA SER A 232 4.89 9.55 -16.05
C SER A 232 3.46 9.53 -15.55
N PHE A 233 3.25 10.08 -14.36
CA PHE A 233 1.95 10.24 -13.72
C PHE A 233 1.61 11.72 -13.71
N LEU A 234 0.50 12.05 -14.36
CA LEU A 234 0.07 13.42 -14.68
C LEU A 234 -1.35 13.60 -14.12
N PRO A 235 -1.48 14.03 -12.86
CA PRO A 235 -2.78 14.22 -12.21
C PRO A 235 -3.40 15.51 -12.74
N GLU A 236 -4.57 15.41 -13.35
CA GLU A 236 -5.42 16.51 -13.86
C GLU A 236 -4.66 17.78 -14.26
N ILE A 237 -3.92 17.73 -15.39
CA ILE A 237 -3.14 18.85 -15.96
C ILE A 237 -3.80 19.38 -17.24
#